data_AF-A0AA97CIQ1-F1
#
_entry.id   AF-A0AA97CIQ1-F1
#
_cell.length_a   1.000
_cell.length_b   1.000
_cell.length_c   1.000
_cell.angle_alpha   90.00
_cell.angle_beta   90.00
_cell.angle_gamma   90.00
#
_symmetry.space_group_name_H-M   'P 1'
#
loop_
_entity.id
_entity.type
_entity.pdbx_description
1 polymer ?
#
loop_
_entity_poly.entity_id
_entity_poly.type
_entity_poly.pdbx_seq_one_letter_code
_entity_poly.pdbx_strand_id
1 'polypeptide(L)' 'MMAISGMAMYTNTIEPYISILLVAIIFALINWPCVAIWAMFGSKLREKLKQPSTLKRFNLVMGILLALSGISVLLQ' A
#
# COMPACT_ATOMS: atom_id res chain seq x y z
N MET A 1 -4.49 -8.27 -4.82
CA MET A 1 -3.88 -9.18 -5.82
C MET A 1 -2.62 -9.87 -5.30
N MET A 2 -1.62 -9.17 -4.76
CA MET A 2 -0.35 -9.79 -4.33
C MET A 2 -0.47 -10.98 -3.35
N ALA A 3 -1.28 -10.88 -2.30
CA ALA A 3 -1.42 -11.99 -1.33
C ALA A 3 -2.05 -13.25 -1.97
N ILE A 4 -3.03 -13.05 -2.86
CA ILE A 4 -3.71 -14.15 -3.57
C ILE A 4 -2.74 -14.82 -4.54
N SER A 5 -1.95 -14.03 -5.29
CA SER A 5 -0.88 -14.53 -6.16
C SER A 5 0.21 -15.25 -5.36
N GLY A 6 0.58 -14.74 -4.18
CA GLY A 6 1.55 -15.38 -3.29
C GLY A 6 1.07 -16.73 -2.77
N MET A 7 -0.20 -16.84 -2.39
CA MET A 7 -0.78 -18.14 -2.02
C MET A 7 -0.74 -19.13 -3.21
N ALA A 8 -1.13 -18.68 -4.40
CA ALA A 8 -1.11 -19.53 -5.60
C ALA A 8 0.30 -20.02 -5.99
N MET A 9 1.34 -19.24 -5.71
CA MET A 9 2.73 -19.57 -6.07
C MET A 9 3.49 -20.37 -5.01
N TYR A 10 3.20 -20.14 -3.72
CA TYR A 10 4.04 -20.63 -2.62
C TYR A 10 3.36 -21.66 -1.71
N THR A 11 2.10 -22.02 -1.93
CA THR A 11 1.43 -23.06 -1.12
C THR A 11 1.61 -24.45 -1.75
N ASN A 12 2.00 -25.44 -0.93
CA ASN A 12 2.18 -26.82 -1.35
C ASN A 12 0.90 -27.64 -1.17
N THR A 13 0.58 -28.54 -2.10
CA THR A 13 -0.64 -29.37 -2.07
C THR A 13 -0.54 -30.61 -1.19
N ILE A 14 0.68 -31.03 -0.83
CA ILE A 14 0.95 -32.20 0.02
C ILE A 14 0.74 -31.85 1.50
N GLU A 15 1.20 -30.67 1.93
CA GLU A 15 1.01 -30.12 3.28
C GLU A 15 0.36 -28.73 3.24
N PRO A 16 -0.93 -28.65 2.81
CA PRO A 16 -1.58 -27.38 2.52
C PRO A 16 -1.77 -26.50 3.75
N TYR A 17 -2.16 -27.10 4.88
CA TYR A 17 -2.43 -26.33 6.11
C TYR A 17 -1.18 -25.63 6.64
N ILE A 18 -0.03 -26.31 6.67
CA ILE A 18 1.22 -25.75 7.17
C ILE A 18 1.75 -24.67 6.21
N SER A 19 1.71 -24.94 4.91
CA SER A 19 2.18 -24.00 3.88
C SER A 19 1.37 -22.69 3.87
N ILE A 20 0.03 -22.80 3.96
CA ILE A 20 -0.86 -21.63 4.02
C ILE A 20 -0.58 -20.81 5.29
N LEU A 21 -0.45 -21.48 6.45
CA LEU A 21 -0.20 -20.81 7.72
C LEU A 21 1.12 -20.04 7.70
N LEU A 22 2.19 -20.64 7.16
CA LEU A 22 3.49 -19.98 7.02
C LEU A 22 3.41 -18.76 6.10
N VAL A 23 2.84 -18.89 4.90
CA VAL A 23 2.71 -17.78 3.95
C VAL A 23 1.87 -16.65 4.56
N ALA A 24 0.76 -16.97 5.22
CA ALA A 24 -0.09 -15.99 5.87
C ALA A 24 0.65 -15.22 6.99
N ILE A 25 1.39 -15.93 7.85
CA ILE A 25 2.17 -15.31 8.92
C ILE A 25 3.26 -14.40 8.35
N ILE A 26 4.00 -14.85 7.34
CA ILE A 26 5.05 -14.04 6.71
C ILE A 26 4.46 -12.78 6.09
N PHE A 27 3.38 -12.89 5.32
CA PHE A 27 2.72 -11.73 4.72
C PHE A 27 2.20 -10.77 5.78
N ALA A 28 1.62 -11.27 6.88
CA ALA A 28 1.14 -10.44 7.98
C ALA A 28 2.31 -9.70 8.65
N LEU A 29 3.40 -10.40 8.96
CA LEU A 29 4.59 -9.83 9.60
C LEU A 29 5.31 -8.81 8.74
N ILE A 30 5.23 -8.91 7.41
CA ILE A 30 5.82 -7.92 6.49
C ILE A 30 4.86 -6.75 6.25
N ASN A 31 3.57 -7.04 6.12
CA ASN A 31 2.58 -6.01 5.85
C ASN A 31 2.42 -5.06 7.04
N TRP A 32 2.43 -5.59 8.26
CA TRP A 32 2.27 -4.79 9.47
C TRP A 32 3.31 -3.66 9.62
N PRO A 33 4.63 -3.89 9.56
CA PRO A 33 5.62 -2.82 9.62
C PRO A 33 5.53 -1.88 8.40
N CYS A 34 5.20 -2.39 7.21
CA CYS A 34 5.01 -1.56 6.02
C CYS A 34 3.86 -0.54 6.23
N VAL A 35 2.70 -1.00 6.68
CA VAL A 35 1.55 -0.15 6.99
C VAL A 35 1.87 0.78 8.17
N ALA A 36 2.59 0.31 9.18
CA ALA A 36 3.01 1.13 10.31
C ALA A 36 3.94 2.28 9.87
N ILE A 37 4.93 2.01 9.01
CA ILE A 37 5.81 3.03 8.44
C ILE A 37 5.01 4.06 7.66
N TRP A 38 4.07 3.61 6.83
CA TRP A 38 3.21 4.50 6.06
C TRP A 38 2.31 5.35 6.97
N ALA A 39 1.72 4.75 8.01
CA ALA A 39 0.92 5.46 9.00
C ALA A 39 1.72 6.47 9.83
N MET A 40 2.96 6.13 10.21
CA MET A 40 3.88 7.04 10.88
C MET A 40 4.27 8.21 9.97
N PHE A 41 4.56 7.94 8.70
CA PHE A 41 4.85 8.97 7.72
C PHE A 41 3.65 9.91 7.53
N GLY A 42 2.45 9.35 7.32
CA GLY A 42 1.21 10.12 7.21
C GLY A 42 0.92 10.98 8.46
N SER A 43 1.17 10.44 9.65
CA SER A 43 1.03 11.16 10.93
C SER A 43 1.96 12.38 11.01
N LYS A 44 3.23 12.23 10.62
CA LYS A 44 4.18 13.37 10.57
C LYS A 44 3.83 14.36 9.47
N LEU A 45 3.39 13.88 8.30
CA LEU A 45 2.98 14.74 7.21
C LEU A 45 1.75 15.58 7.58
N ARG A 46 0.79 15.00 8.31
CA ARG A 46 -0.40 15.71 8.82
C ARG A 46 -0.03 16.94 9.64
N GLU A 47 1.04 16.89 10.44
CA GLU A 47 1.51 18.04 11.21
C GLU A 47 2.00 19.17 10.29
N LYS A 48 2.81 18.84 9.27
CA LYS A 48 3.24 19.81 8.24
C LYS A 48 2.08 20.39 7.43
N LEU A 49 1.03 19.60 7.20
CA LEU A 49 -0.17 20.00 6.47
C LEU A 49 -1.11 20.91 7.28
N LYS A 50 -0.87 21.16 8.57
CA LYS A 50 -1.66 22.14 9.35
C LYS A 50 -1.50 23.57 8.84
N GLN A 51 -0.39 23.87 8.15
CA GLN A 51 -0.19 25.17 7.52
C GLN A 51 -1.04 25.32 6.24
N PRO A 52 -1.84 26.39 6.10
CA PRO A 52 -2.78 26.53 4.99
C PRO A 52 -2.10 26.63 3.62
N SER A 53 -0.87 27.15 3.55
CA SER A 53 -0.08 27.21 2.31
C SER A 53 0.42 25.82 1.88
N THR A 54 0.92 25.01 2.82
CA THR A 54 1.42 23.65 2.58
C THR A 54 0.30 22.71 2.17
N LEU A 55 -0.88 22.83 2.81
CA LEU A 55 -2.06 22.03 2.46
C LEU A 55 -2.55 22.29 1.03
N LYS A 56 -2.61 23.57 0.62
CA LYS A 56 -2.99 23.94 -0.76
C LYS A 56 -2.04 23.35 -1.80
N ARG A 57 -0.73 23.47 -1.58
CA ARG A 57 0.29 22.89 -2.47
C ARG A 57 0.20 21.38 -2.54
N PHE A 58 0.03 20.71 -1.40
CA PHE A 58 -0.12 19.26 -1.35
C PHE A 58 -1.36 18.78 -2.12
N ASN A 59 -2.50 19.43 -1.92
CA ASN A 59 -3.74 19.07 -2.62
C ASN A 59 -3.65 19.30 -4.13
N LEU A 60 -2.98 20.38 -4.56
CA LEU A 60 -2.71 20.64 -5.97
C LEU A 60 -1.85 19.53 -6.60
N VAL A 61 -0.75 19.17 -5.95
CA VAL A 61 0.15 18.11 -6.42
C VAL A 61 -0.58 16.76 -6.50
N MET A 62 -1.29 16.37 -5.44
CA MET A 62 -2.07 15.12 -5.41
C MET A 62 -3.16 15.10 -6.49
N GLY A 63 -3.86 16.22 -6.71
CA GLY A 63 -4.88 16.34 -7.75
C GLY A 63 -4.29 16.19 -9.16
N ILE A 64 -3.14 16.81 -9.43
CA ILE A 64 -2.44 16.67 -10.72
C ILE A 64 -2.00 15.21 -10.94
N LEU A 65 -1.37 14.58 -9.94
CA LEU A 65 -0.97 13.18 -9.99
C LEU A 65 -2.15 12.24 -10.26
N LEU A 66 -3.29 12.49 -9.60
CA LEU A 66 -4.52 11.71 -9.79
C LEU A 66 -5.08 11.90 -11.21
N ALA A 67 -5.16 13.14 -11.69
CA ALA A 67 -5.64 13.45 -13.04
C ALA A 67 -4.74 12.80 -14.10
N LEU A 68 -3.41 12.89 -13.96
CA LEU A 68 -2.46 12.24 -14.86
C LEU A 68 -2.62 10.72 -14.86
N SER A 69 -2.76 10.10 -13.69
CA SER A 69 -2.99 8.65 -13.60
C SER A 69 -4.31 8.25 -14.26
N GLY A 70 -5.37 9.03 -14.09
CA GLY A 70 -6.66 8.78 -14.73
C GLY A 70 -6.60 8.94 -16.25
N ILE A 71 -5.98 10.02 -16.73
CA ILE A 71 -5.80 10.28 -18.17
C ILE A 71 -4.94 9.18 -18.81
N SER A 72 -3.87 8.75 -18.14
CA SER A 72 -3.02 7.65 -18.63
C SER A 72 -3.80 6.35 -18.83
N VAL A 73 -4.77 6.05 -17.96
CA VAL A 73 -5.63 4.85 -18.09
C VAL A 73 -6.64 5.02 -19.23
N LEU A 74 -7.16 6.23 -19.47
CA LEU A 74 -8.09 6.48 -20.58
C LEU A 74 -7.41 6.45 -21.96
N LEU A 75 -6.10 6.72 -22.00
CA LEU A 75 -5.30 6.65 -23.22
C LEU A 75 -4.74 5.25 -23.52
N GLN A 76 -4.90 4.29 -22.59
CA GLN A 76 -4.43 2.91 -22.70
C GLN A 76 -5.58 1.98 -23.07
#